data_AF-A0A954VDV6-F1
#
_entry.id   AF-A0A954VDV6-F1
#
_cell.length_a   1.000
_cell.length_b   1.000
_cell.length_c   1.000
_cell.angle_alpha   90.00
_cell.angle_beta   90.00
_cell.angle_gamma   90.00
#
_symmetry.space_group_name_H-M   'P 1'
#
loop_
_entity.id
_entity.type
_entity.pdbx_description
1 polymer ?
#
loop_
_entity_poly.entity_id
_entity_poly.type
_entity_poly.pdbx_seq_one_letter_code
_entity_poly.pdbx_strand_id
1 'polypeptide(L)'
;MPLRDHFRAPLDDVHSWDELHGMWPAMIVRQLVEVLPEPYFAAEYFRHPTLSILQPEDIGRLAVNIASLPPRAHVPELVIKPVWQECV
;
A
#
# COMPACT_ATOMS: atom_id res chain seq x y z
N MET A 1 5.78 -8.78 -24.68
CA MET A 1 6.69 -8.01 -23.81
C MET A 1 5.85 -7.09 -22.94
N PRO A 2 6.09 -7.02 -21.61
CA PRO A 2 5.28 -6.19 -20.72
C PRO A 2 5.54 -4.71 -20.99
N LEU A 3 4.52 -3.87 -20.83
CA LEU A 3 4.54 -2.42 -21.11
C LEU A 3 5.66 -1.64 -20.40
N ARG A 4 6.22 -2.21 -19.32
CA ARG A 4 7.29 -1.63 -18.49
C ARG A 4 8.62 -1.42 -19.22
N ASP A 5 8.89 -2.14 -20.30
CA ASP A 5 10.20 -2.04 -20.98
C ASP A 5 10.28 -0.91 -22.01
N HIS A 6 9.17 -0.22 -22.31
CA HIS A 6 9.12 0.80 -23.37
C HIS A 6 9.27 2.25 -22.88
N PHE A 7 9.22 2.49 -21.57
CA PHE A 7 9.33 3.84 -21.00
C PHE A 7 10.45 3.89 -19.97
N ARG A 8 11.67 4.08 -20.47
CA ARG A 8 12.80 4.52 -19.63
C ARG A 8 12.95 6.01 -19.79
N ALA A 9 12.92 6.75 -18.69
CA ALA A 9 13.11 8.18 -18.77
C ALA A 9 14.57 8.45 -19.18
N PRO A 10 14.84 9.49 -20.00
CA PRO A 10 16.21 9.87 -20.37
C PRO A 10 17.10 10.27 -19.17
N LEU A 11 16.53 10.28 -17.96
CA LEU A 11 17.17 10.65 -16.71
C LEU A 11 17.51 9.43 -15.83
N ASP A 12 17.20 8.20 -16.26
CA ASP A 12 17.45 6.98 -15.48
C ASP A 12 18.95 6.80 -15.12
N ASP A 13 19.86 7.40 -15.90
CA ASP A 13 21.31 7.36 -15.66
C ASP A 13 21.77 8.30 -14.53
N VAL A 14 20.94 9.27 -14.13
CA VAL A 14 21.27 10.30 -13.12
C VAL A 14 20.35 10.27 -11.90
N HIS A 15 19.11 9.83 -12.05
CA HIS A 15 18.12 9.70 -10.99
C HIS A 15 17.33 8.42 -11.19
N SER A 16 17.12 7.66 -10.10
CA SER A 16 16.38 6.40 -10.25
C SER A 16 14.90 6.68 -10.51
N TRP A 17 14.29 5.84 -11.34
CA TRP A 17 12.85 5.84 -11.55
C TRP A 17 12.08 5.70 -10.22
N ASP A 18 12.63 4.95 -9.27
CA ASP A 18 12.07 4.78 -7.92
C ASP A 18 12.14 6.07 -7.07
N GLU A 19 13.17 6.89 -7.23
CA GLU A 19 13.27 8.21 -6.58
C GLU A 19 12.21 9.18 -7.12
N LEU A 20 11.97 9.16 -8.44
CA LEU A 20 10.91 9.98 -9.05
C LEU A 20 9.52 9.51 -8.61
N HIS A 21 9.28 8.19 -8.58
CA HIS A 21 7.98 7.60 -8.26
C HIS A 21 7.71 7.39 -6.77
N GLY A 22 8.72 7.48 -5.90
CA GLY A 22 8.57 7.11 -4.49
C GLY A 22 7.66 8.04 -3.69
N MET A 23 7.58 9.32 -4.06
CA MET A 23 6.83 10.33 -3.31
C MET A 23 5.76 11.06 -4.13
N TRP A 24 5.81 10.95 -5.46
CA TRP A 24 4.85 11.63 -6.33
C TRP A 24 3.37 11.30 -6.01
N PRO A 25 2.96 10.07 -5.60
CA PRO A 25 1.54 9.80 -5.34
C PRO A 25 1.08 10.50 -4.06
N ALA A 26 1.92 10.50 -3.02
CA ALA A 26 1.67 11.19 -1.76
C ALA A 26 1.58 12.71 -1.96
N MET A 27 2.42 13.29 -2.82
CA MET A 27 2.34 14.73 -3.16
C MET A 27 1.07 15.09 -3.93
N ILE A 28 0.63 14.23 -4.86
CA ILE A 28 -0.63 14.40 -5.58
C ILE A 28 -1.82 14.32 -4.60
N VAL A 29 -1.85 13.31 -3.74
CA VAL A 29 -2.90 13.17 -2.71
C VAL A 29 -2.93 14.41 -1.80
N ARG A 30 -1.77 14.86 -1.31
CA ARG A 30 -1.66 16.04 -0.46
C ARG A 30 -2.27 17.29 -1.11
N GLN A 31 -2.04 17.49 -2.41
CA GLN A 31 -2.58 18.64 -3.14
C GLN A 31 -4.08 18.49 -3.43
N LEU A 32 -4.53 17.29 -3.79
CA LEU A 32 -5.91 17.05 -4.17
C LEU A 32 -6.89 17.08 -2.99
N VAL A 33 -6.48 16.62 -1.81
CA VAL A 33 -7.33 16.64 -0.60
C VAL A 33 -7.86 18.04 -0.28
N GLU A 34 -7.11 19.09 -0.58
CA GLU A 34 -7.51 20.47 -0.29
C GLU A 34 -8.56 21.03 -1.27
N VAL A 35 -8.69 20.44 -2.47
CA VAL A 35 -9.46 21.02 -3.58
C VAL A 35 -10.59 20.14 -4.09
N LEU A 36 -10.66 18.88 -3.67
CA LEU A 36 -11.68 17.96 -4.16
C LEU A 36 -13.05 18.30 -3.58
N PRO A 37 -14.08 18.48 -4.43
CA PRO A 37 -15.44 18.69 -3.98
C PRO A 37 -16.08 17.37 -3.53
N GLU A 38 -17.02 17.43 -2.61
CA GLU A 38 -17.83 16.26 -2.24
C GLU A 38 -18.56 15.66 -3.49
N PRO A 39 -18.61 14.33 -3.66
CA PRO A 39 -18.12 13.26 -2.77
C PRO A 39 -16.71 12.73 -3.13
N TYR A 40 -15.94 13.48 -3.92
CA TYR A 40 -14.62 13.05 -4.38
C TYR A 40 -13.59 13.23 -3.26
N PHE A 41 -12.72 12.24 -3.10
CA PHE A 41 -11.62 12.30 -2.14
C PHE A 41 -10.34 11.78 -2.78
N ALA A 42 -9.20 12.28 -2.30
CA ALA A 42 -7.88 11.72 -2.60
C ALA A 42 -7.34 11.15 -1.29
N ALA A 43 -6.92 9.90 -1.29
CA ALA A 43 -6.30 9.28 -0.13
C ALA A 43 -5.24 8.30 -0.60
N GLU A 44 -4.12 8.27 0.11
CA GLU A 44 -3.21 7.13 0.07
C GLU A 44 -3.86 6.05 0.95
N TYR A 45 -4.54 5.08 0.32
CA TYR A 45 -5.32 4.01 0.93
C TYR A 45 -6.51 4.47 1.80
N PHE A 46 -7.66 4.60 1.14
CA PHE A 46 -8.95 5.02 1.71
C PHE A 46 -9.51 4.11 2.81
N ARG A 47 -9.99 4.69 3.91
CA ARG A 47 -10.89 4.02 4.88
C ARG A 47 -12.34 4.15 4.40
N HIS A 48 -12.90 3.10 3.80
CA HIS A 48 -14.36 3.00 3.64
C HIS A 48 -14.95 2.29 4.88
N PRO A 49 -16.03 2.79 5.50
CA PRO A 49 -16.62 2.16 6.69
C PRO A 49 -17.19 0.75 6.45
N THR A 50 -17.40 0.34 5.19
CA THR A 50 -17.83 -1.03 4.85
C THR A 50 -16.73 -1.89 4.22
N LEU A 51 -15.55 -1.33 3.90
CA LEU A 51 -14.41 -2.11 3.40
C LEU A 51 -13.40 -2.21 4.53
N SER A 52 -13.37 -3.36 5.19
CA SER A 52 -12.39 -3.69 6.22
C SER A 52 -11.00 -3.86 5.58
N ILE A 53 -10.33 -2.74 5.28
CA ILE A 53 -8.93 -2.75 4.88
C ILE A 53 -8.09 -3.08 6.11
N LEU A 54 -7.16 -4.01 5.97
CA LEU A 54 -6.18 -4.35 7.00
C LEU A 54 -5.45 -3.10 7.49
N GLN A 55 -5.51 -2.81 8.79
CA GLN A 55 -4.81 -1.66 9.37
C GLN A 55 -3.44 -2.08 9.93
N PRO A 56 -2.48 -1.16 10.08
CA PRO A 56 -1.21 -1.44 10.75
C PRO A 56 -1.38 -2.04 12.16
N GLU A 57 -2.41 -1.60 12.89
CA GLU A 57 -2.72 -2.11 14.25
C GLU A 57 -3.12 -3.58 14.23
N ASP A 58 -3.75 -4.06 13.16
CA ASP A 58 -4.11 -5.47 13.01
C ASP A 58 -2.86 -6.35 12.84
N ILE A 59 -1.85 -5.87 12.11
CA ILE A 59 -0.53 -6.51 12.01
C ILE A 59 0.17 -6.53 13.36
N GLY A 60 0.17 -5.40 14.08
CA GLY A 60 0.79 -5.30 15.40
C GLY A 60 0.18 -6.30 16.39
N ARG A 61 -1.16 -6.39 16.44
CA ARG A 61 -1.87 -7.38 17.27
C ARG A 61 -1.54 -8.81 16.86
N LEU A 62 -1.45 -9.08 15.57
CA LEU A 62 -1.11 -10.41 15.06
C LEU A 62 0.32 -10.83 15.45
N ALA A 63 1.29 -9.92 15.36
CA ALA A 63 2.67 -10.17 15.78
C ALA A 63 2.75 -10.47 17.29
N VAL A 64 2.05 -9.70 18.13
CA VAL A 64 1.97 -9.95 19.58
C VAL A 64 1.35 -11.32 19.88
N ASN A 65 0.29 -11.69 19.16
CA ASN A 65 -0.36 -12.99 19.33
C ASN A 65 0.59 -14.14 18.98
N ILE A 66 1.34 -14.03 17.88
CA ILE A 66 2.35 -15.04 17.48
C ILE A 66 3.46 -15.13 18.53
N ALA A 67 3.96 -13.99 19.02
CA ALA A 67 5.00 -13.96 20.05
C ALA A 67 4.52 -14.54 21.40
N SER A 68 3.21 -14.51 21.67
CA SER A 68 2.60 -15.04 22.90
C SER A 68 2.25 -16.53 22.81
N LEU A 69 2.56 -17.21 21.70
CA LEU A 69 2.34 -18.63 21.57
C LEU A 69 3.26 -19.44 22.50
N PRO A 70 2.88 -20.66 22.92
CA PRO A 70 3.75 -21.53 23.69
C PRO A 70 5.08 -21.79 22.96
N PRO A 71 6.22 -22.01 23.66
CA PRO A 71 7.55 -22.16 23.05
C PRO A 71 7.68 -23.27 21.99
N ARG A 72 6.75 -24.23 21.99
CA ARG A 72 6.70 -25.34 21.02
C ARG A 72 5.90 -25.02 19.75
N ALA A 73 5.21 -23.90 19.70
CA ALA A 73 4.47 -23.45 18.52
C ALA A 73 5.42 -22.70 17.59
N HIS A 74 5.46 -23.11 16.33
CA HIS A 74 6.32 -22.52 15.32
C HIS A 74 5.46 -22.04 14.15
N VAL A 75 5.53 -20.74 13.86
CA VAL A 75 4.86 -20.08 12.73
C VAL A 75 5.94 -19.48 11.84
N PRO A 76 6.51 -20.25 10.90
CA PRO A 76 7.63 -19.80 10.07
C PRO A 76 7.22 -18.78 9.00
N GLU A 77 5.95 -18.75 8.62
CA GLU A 77 5.44 -17.90 7.55
C GLU A 77 4.00 -17.50 7.83
N LEU A 78 3.67 -16.26 7.46
CA LEU A 78 2.33 -15.71 7.51
C LEU A 78 2.02 -15.05 6.16
N VAL A 79 0.92 -15.47 5.54
CA VAL A 79 0.44 -14.92 4.26
C VAL A 79 -0.85 -14.15 4.50
N ILE A 80 -0.86 -12.88 4.12
CA ILE A 80 -2.05 -12.02 4.21
C ILE A 80 -2.51 -11.67 2.80
N LYS A 81 -3.79 -11.93 2.54
CA LYS A 81 -4.45 -11.60 1.27
C LYS A 81 -5.77 -10.92 1.54
N PRO A 82 -6.19 -9.99 0.67
CA PRO A 82 -7.54 -9.46 0.75
C PRO A 82 -8.57 -10.58 0.56
N VAL A 83 -9.65 -10.56 1.34
CA VAL A 83 -10.73 -11.55 1.26
C VAL A 83 -11.53 -11.36 -0.03
N TRP A 84 -11.55 -10.13 -0.55
CA TRP A 84 -12.17 -9.74 -1.81
C TRP A 84 -11.25 -8.76 -2.53
N GLN A 85 -10.98 -9.01 -3.81
CA GLN A 85 -10.25 -8.10 -4.69
C GLN A 85 -10.97 -8.12 -6.04
N GLU A 86 -11.50 -6.98 -6.45
CA GLU A 86 -12.04 -6.83 -7.81
C GLU A 86 -10.85 -6.77 -8.77
N CYS A 87 -10.80 -7.71 -9.72
CA CYS A 87 -9.87 -7.64 -10.84
C CYS A 87 -10.40 -6.60 -11.82
N VAL A 88 -9.73 -5.45 -11.89
CA VAL A 88 -9.92 -4.46 -12.96
C VAL A 88 -9.09 -4.83 -14.17
#